data_AF-A0A949E4V8-F1
#
_entry.id   AF-A0A949E4V8-F1
#
_cell.length_a   1.000
_cell.length_b   1.000
_cell.length_c   1.000
_cell.angle_alpha   90.00
_cell.angle_beta   90.00
_cell.angle_gamma   90.00
#
_symmetry.space_group_name_H-M   'P 1'
#
loop_
_entity.id
_entity.type
_entity.pdbx_description
1 polymer ?
#
loop_
_entity_poly.entity_id
_entity_poly.type
_entity_poly.pdbx_seq_one_letter_code
_entity_poly.pdbx_strand_id
1 'polypeptide(L)' 'MQFIEMSGKTLQRVVSDDELHPNELAKLGLTDESVVRINRQGDIEMRRPDRWDIIGGLLGEFEERIKRETGLDWL' A
#
# COMPACT_ATOMS: atom_id res chain seq x y z
N MET A 1 11.74 2.71 -12.01
CA MET A 1 11.12 3.12 -10.73
C MET A 1 11.02 1.87 -9.87
N GLN A 2 11.26 2.00 -8.56
CA GLN A 2 11.23 0.87 -7.63
C GLN A 2 9.87 0.78 -6.96
N PHE A 3 9.38 -0.44 -6.77
CA PHE A 3 8.09 -0.70 -6.14
C PHE A 3 8.18 -1.90 -5.21
N ILE A 4 7.39 -1.88 -4.14
CA ILE A 4 7.13 -3.03 -3.29
C ILE A 4 5.69 -3.46 -3.52
N GLU A 5 5.51 -4.65 -4.09
CA GLU A 5 4.19 -5.26 -4.31
C GLU A 5 3.79 -6.11 -3.10
N MET A 6 2.53 -6.01 -2.68
CA MET A 6 1.96 -6.78 -1.57
C MET A 6 0.45 -6.96 -1.75
N SER A 7 -0.16 -7.80 -0.92
CA SER A 7 -1.63 -7.92 -0.88
C SER A 7 -2.25 -6.75 -0.11
N GLY A 8 -3.53 -6.47 -0.39
CA GLY A 8 -4.30 -5.46 0.34
C GLY A 8 -4.43 -5.79 1.83
N LYS A 9 -4.41 -7.09 2.18
CA LYS A 9 -4.33 -7.53 3.58
C LYS A 9 -3.04 -7.09 4.27
N THR A 10 -1.91 -7.19 3.57
CA THR A 10 -0.62 -6.74 4.10
C THR A 10 -0.58 -5.22 4.19
N LEU A 11 -1.10 -4.51 3.17
CA LEU A 11 -1.20 -3.05 3.21
C LEU A 11 -1.96 -2.55 4.43
N GLN A 12 -3.08 -3.17 4.77
CA GLN A 12 -3.86 -2.82 5.97
C GLN A 12 -3.08 -2.96 7.29
N ARG A 13 -2.00 -3.75 7.32
CA ARG A 13 -1.11 -3.86 8.50
C ARG A 13 0.00 -2.82 8.50
N VAL A 14 0.42 -2.37 7.31
CA VAL A 14 1.45 -1.33 7.12
C VAL A 14 0.89 0.05 7.41
N VAL A 15 -0.37 0.28 7.04
CA VAL A 15 -1.06 1.56 7.24
C VAL A 15 -1.36 1.74 8.73
N SER A 16 -0.92 2.87 9.28
CA SER A 16 -1.28 3.29 10.64
C SER A 16 -2.69 3.87 10.64
N ASP A 17 -3.44 3.69 11.73
CA ASP A 17 -4.78 4.28 11.91
C ASP A 17 -4.78 5.82 11.74
N ASP A 18 -3.66 6.49 11.99
CA ASP A 18 -3.51 7.94 11.88
C ASP A 18 -3.30 8.47 10.44
N GLU A 19 -2.96 7.62 9.47
CA GLU A 19 -2.55 8.08 8.12
C GLU A 19 -3.62 7.81 7.06
N LEU A 20 -4.25 6.65 7.11
CA LEU A 20 -5.30 6.22 6.19
C LEU A 20 -6.17 5.23 6.94
N HIS A 21 -7.36 5.65 7.36
CA HIS A 21 -8.23 4.72 8.06
C HIS A 21 -8.57 3.55 7.12
N PRO A 22 -8.50 2.28 7.57
CA PRO A 22 -8.82 1.12 6.73
C PRO A 22 -10.19 1.22 6.04
N ASN A 23 -11.14 1.91 6.68
CA ASN A 23 -12.47 2.22 6.14
C ASN A 23 -12.44 3.11 4.89
N GLU A 24 -11.44 3.97 4.72
CA GLU A 24 -11.28 4.81 3.53
C GLU A 24 -10.72 4.00 2.37
N LEU A 25 -9.74 3.13 2.63
CA LEU A 25 -9.19 2.22 1.61
C LEU A 25 -10.25 1.21 1.13
N ALA A 26 -11.09 0.71 2.04
CA ALA A 26 -12.22 -0.15 1.68
C ALA A 26 -13.23 0.55 0.76
N LYS A 27 -13.50 1.85 0.99
CA LYS A 27 -14.37 2.65 0.09
C LYS A 27 -13.78 2.81 -1.32
N LEU A 28 -12.46 2.71 -1.48
CA LEU A 28 -11.76 2.75 -2.76
C LEU A 28 -11.67 1.37 -3.45
N GLY A 29 -12.28 0.35 -2.84
CA GLY A 29 -12.33 -1.01 -3.36
C GLY A 29 -11.09 -1.84 -3.03
N LEU A 30 -10.30 -1.44 -2.03
CA LEU A 30 -9.26 -2.30 -1.49
C LEU A 30 -9.91 -3.49 -0.78
N THR A 31 -9.45 -4.69 -1.10
CA THR A 31 -9.83 -5.95 -0.44
C THR A 31 -8.57 -6.69 0.00
N ASP A 32 -8.72 -7.68 0.85
CA ASP A 32 -7.60 -8.52 1.29
C ASP A 32 -6.84 -9.17 0.11
N GLU A 33 -7.58 -9.54 -0.94
CA GLU A 33 -7.08 -10.19 -2.17
C GLU A 33 -6.61 -9.19 -3.23
N SER A 34 -6.76 -7.89 -3.00
CA SER A 34 -6.26 -6.87 -3.94
C SER A 34 -4.74 -6.96 -4.04
N VAL A 35 -4.21 -6.80 -5.24
CA VAL A 35 -2.77 -6.61 -5.45
C VAL A 35 -2.50 -5.11 -5.42
N VAL A 36 -1.58 -4.68 -4.56
CA VAL A 36 -1.16 -3.30 -4.43
C VAL A 36 0.35 -3.19 -4.53
N ARG A 37 0.83 -2.02 -4.94
CA ARG A 37 2.25 -1.69 -4.87
C ARG A 37 2.43 -0.29 -4.31
N ILE A 38 3.55 -0.10 -3.64
CA ILE A 38 3.96 1.19 -3.08
C ILE A 38 5.24 1.63 -3.80
N ASN A 39 5.34 2.91 -4.14
CA ASN A 39 6.57 3.49 -4.70
C ASN A 39 7.37 4.23 -3.61
N ARG A 40 8.58 4.70 -3.94
CA ARG A 40 9.45 5.42 -2.98
C ARG A 40 8.91 6.78 -2.50
N GLN A 41 7.88 7.31 -3.16
CA GLN A 41 7.22 8.55 -2.75
C GLN A 41 6.08 8.28 -1.77
N GLY A 42 5.76 7.00 -1.52
CA GLY A 42 4.67 6.57 -0.66
C GLY A 42 3.35 6.36 -1.41
N ASP A 43 3.30 6.58 -2.73
CA ASP A 43 2.05 6.39 -3.48
C ASP A 43 1.62 4.92 -3.44
N ILE A 44 0.35 4.71 -3.12
CA ILE A 44 -0.30 3.41 -3.11
C ILE A 44 -1.04 3.24 -4.43
N GLU A 45 -0.62 2.25 -5.20
CA GLU A 45 -1.24 1.89 -6.46
C GLU A 45 -1.92 0.52 -6.33
N MET A 46 -3.18 0.42 -6.74
CA MET A 46 -3.91 -0.84 -6.78
C MET A 46 -4.03 -1.36 -8.22
N ARG A 47 -3.83 -2.67 -8.38
CA ARG A 47 -4.01 -3.34 -9.66
C ARG A 47 -5.49 -3.39 -10.03
N ARG A 48 -5.82 -2.76 -11.16
CA ARG A 48 -7.08 -2.94 -11.90
C ARG A 48 -6.82 -3.92 -13.07
N PRO A 49 -7.83 -4.39 -13.81
CA PRO A 49 -7.61 -5.34 -14.92
C PRO A 49 -6.62 -4.84 -15.98
N ASP A 50 -6.69 -3.56 -16.34
CA ASP A 50 -5.95 -2.93 -17.44
C ASP A 50 -4.83 -1.98 -17.00
N ARG A 51 -4.84 -1.54 -15.74
CA ARG A 51 -3.92 -0.50 -15.24
C ARG A 51 -3.59 -0.62 -13.76
N TRP A 52 -2.67 0.24 -13.32
CA TRP A 52 -2.48 0.59 -11.93
C TRP A 52 -3.18 1.92 -11.65
N ASP A 53 -3.92 1.98 -10.56
CA ASP A 53 -4.74 3.13 -10.18
C ASP A 53 -4.23 3.65 -8.83
N ILE A 54 -3.90 4.94 -8.74
CA ILE A 54 -3.43 5.54 -7.50
C ILE A 54 -4.64 5.71 -6.58
N ILE A 55 -4.58 5.10 -5.40
CA ILE A 55 -5.67 5.12 -4.42
C ILE A 55 -5.32 5.87 -3.14
N GLY A 56 -4.07 6.30 -2.97
CA GLY A 56 -3.65 7.05 -1.79
C GLY A 56 -2.14 7.18 -1.70
N GLY A 57 -1.68 7.66 -0.55
CA GLY A 57 -0.26 7.78 -0.24
C GLY A 57 -0.01 7.50 1.23
N LEU A 58 1.12 6.85 1.53
CA LEU A 58 1.62 6.68 2.88
C LEU A 58 2.41 7.93 3.29
N LEU A 59 2.29 8.28 4.57
CA LEU A 59 2.99 9.42 5.16
C LEU A 59 4.02 8.95 6.18
N GLY A 60 4.89 9.88 6.60
CA GLY A 60 5.90 9.64 7.64
C GLY A 60 6.91 8.54 7.28
N GLU A 61 7.36 7.80 8.29
CA GLU A 61 8.41 6.77 8.19
C GLU A 61 7.86 5.43 7.65
N PHE A 62 7.14 5.47 6.54
CA PHE A 62 6.47 4.29 5.99
C PHE A 62 7.44 3.22 5.48
N GLU A 63 8.62 3.60 5.00
CA GLU A 63 9.63 2.64 4.54
C GLU A 63 10.03 1.67 5.66
N GLU A 64 10.22 2.19 6.88
CA GLU A 64 10.53 1.39 8.08
C GLU A 64 9.35 0.49 8.48
N ARG A 65 8.11 0.97 8.35
CA ARG A 65 6.91 0.15 8.60
C ARG A 65 6.79 -0.99 7.60
N ILE A 66 6.97 -0.72 6.30
CA ILE A 66 6.96 -1.77 5.26
C ILE A 66 8.02 -2.81 5.56
N LYS A 67 9.25 -2.39 5.85
CA LYS A 67 10.35 -3.30 6.16
C LYS A 67 10.06 -4.15 7.41
N ARG A 68 9.48 -3.56 8.45
CA ARG A 68 9.11 -4.27 9.69
C ARG A 68 8.02 -5.31 9.46
N GLU A 69 6.96 -4.96 8.73
CA GLU A 69 5.79 -5.82 8.55
C GLU A 69 5.99 -6.89 7.47
N THR A 70 6.84 -6.62 6.47
CA THR A 70 6.97 -7.47 5.27
C THR A 70 8.36 -8.05 5.08
N GLY A 71 9.40 -7.43 5.65
CA GLY A 71 10.80 -7.76 5.36
C GLY A 71 11.24 -7.43 3.93
N LEU A 72 10.38 -6.78 3.13
CA LEU A 72 10.67 -6.42 1.75
C LEU A 72 11.57 -5.17 1.69
N ASP A 73 12.38 -5.12 0.63
CA ASP A 73 13.23 -3.98 0.31
C ASP A 73 12.92 -3.49 -1.11
N TRP A 74 13.32 -2.26 -1.42
CA TRP A 74 13.03 -1.62 -2.70
C TRP A 74 13.84 -2.28 -3.83
N LEU A 75 13.13 -2.96 -4.74
CA LEU A 75 13.70 -3.56 -5.95
C LEU A 75 13.75 -2.56 -7.10
#